data_AF-A0A0S8F6Z7-F1
#
_entry.id   AF-A0A0S8F6Z7-F1
#
_cell.length_a   1.000
_cell.length_b   1.000
_cell.length_c   1.000
_cell.angle_alpha   90.00
_cell.angle_beta   90.00
_cell.angle_gamma   90.00
#
_symmetry.space_group_name_H-M   'P 1'
#
loop_
_entity.id
_entity.type
_entity.pdbx_description
1 polymer ?
#
loop_
_entity_poly.entity_id
_entity_poly.type
_entity_poly.pdbx_seq_one_letter_code
_entity_poly.pdbx_strand_id
1 'polypeptide(L)'
;MERRLAAILTADAVGYTQMMARDEVATLETLDAYRSIMGGLIKQHGGRVVDAVGDNLLAEFPSAVDAVQCAIEIQRQLAENNAERPEDRQMRFRIGINVGDLIVIGDRIVGDGVNVAARIEAEATPGSVAISRAVLDQVDGKLPLNLRDKGEFSLKNVPRPVRIYEIEHKPDDEERDPDDSRAGIEPQVPGFGGRSAIAVLPFRNLSADPNQEYFADGLAEDLITSLAALRVYPIISRNSSFAYKDKPTDPRQAGKDLGAHYIVTGSVRKVGDRIRVNAELVDSGDGRQVWSGRYDREISDIFEVQDEITASIAGAVGPALFQSEMLHAIRRAPKNADAWDCVHRGMWHLYRYTREGVAKARAWAARALELQPDSATAYCVIAFSHMYEVIYQWVDSREEPLRAAMQAAEHAVAADRDDPMSLTALGFACSLCGHRDRAVAVLERAVQANPSSALAFWSLGATLTTAGRPDEGIPMVEKAMRLSPQDPLMNEFLFTIGSAHFMAERYDEAIQFAQRSLDIKSDQPGAWRIIAAASALLGKLDEARRALGQMIRLAPDLTEERLRVFLRETDVERYVRGLRLAGWSG
;
A
#
# COMPACT_ATOMS: atom_id res chain seq x y z
N MET A 1 -10.67 -2.47 -39.74
CA MET A 1 -11.76 -2.29 -38.77
C MET A 1 -11.51 -3.32 -37.68
N GLU A 2 -11.05 -2.86 -36.53
CA GLU A 2 -10.63 -3.72 -35.41
C GLU A 2 -11.55 -3.43 -34.23
N ARG A 3 -12.11 -4.49 -33.63
CA ARG A 3 -12.97 -4.41 -32.45
C ARG A 3 -12.18 -4.89 -31.24
N ARG A 4 -12.10 -4.07 -30.20
CA ARG A 4 -11.42 -4.42 -28.95
C ARG A 4 -12.10 -3.78 -27.75
N LEU A 5 -11.94 -4.42 -26.59
CA LEU A 5 -12.39 -3.90 -25.30
C LEU A 5 -11.35 -2.91 -24.78
N ALA A 6 -11.77 -1.72 -24.36
CA ALA A 6 -10.90 -0.71 -23.77
C ALA A 6 -11.63 0.11 -22.71
N ALA A 7 -10.87 0.78 -21.85
CA ALA A 7 -11.37 1.83 -20.98
C ALA A 7 -11.40 3.15 -21.75
N ILE A 8 -12.52 3.85 -21.67
CA ILE A 8 -12.79 5.08 -22.42
C ILE A 8 -13.00 6.19 -21.40
N LEU A 9 -12.20 7.26 -21.53
CA LEU A 9 -12.25 8.45 -20.70
C LEU A 9 -12.76 9.61 -21.55
N THR A 10 -13.81 10.28 -21.09
CA THR A 10 -14.32 11.52 -21.67
C THR A 10 -14.25 12.64 -20.64
N ALA A 11 -13.81 13.82 -21.06
CA ALA A 11 -13.77 15.00 -20.21
C ALA A 11 -14.39 16.22 -20.91
N ASP A 12 -15.16 17.02 -20.19
CA ASP A 12 -15.88 18.21 -20.70
C ASP A 12 -15.74 19.38 -19.72
N ALA A 13 -15.50 20.59 -20.25
CA ALA A 13 -15.32 21.78 -19.42
C ALA A 13 -16.67 22.40 -19.01
N VAL A 14 -16.84 22.66 -17.72
CA VAL A 14 -18.08 23.23 -17.18
C VAL A 14 -18.10 24.74 -17.38
N GLY A 15 -19.18 25.26 -17.97
CA GLY A 15 -19.39 26.70 -18.13
C GLY A 15 -18.57 27.33 -19.28
N TYR A 16 -17.96 26.51 -20.15
CA TYR A 16 -17.10 26.96 -21.25
C TYR A 16 -17.76 28.05 -22.10
N THR A 17 -19.01 27.88 -22.53
CA THR A 17 -19.74 28.87 -23.33
C THR A 17 -19.87 30.23 -22.63
N GLN A 18 -20.02 30.25 -21.30
CA GLN A 18 -20.11 31.49 -20.52
C GLN A 18 -18.74 32.16 -20.37
N MET A 19 -17.67 31.37 -20.21
CA MET A 19 -16.29 31.87 -20.14
C MET A 19 -15.87 32.48 -21.48
N MET A 20 -16.17 31.80 -22.59
CA MET A 20 -15.93 32.28 -23.96
C MET A 20 -16.64 33.60 -24.25
N ALA A 21 -17.85 33.80 -23.72
CA ALA A 21 -18.59 35.06 -23.89
C ALA A 21 -18.01 36.24 -23.07
N ARG A 22 -17.23 35.96 -22.02
CA ARG A 22 -16.63 36.97 -21.13
C ARG A 22 -15.24 37.39 -21.58
N ASP A 23 -14.38 36.41 -21.86
CA ASP A 23 -12.98 36.62 -22.23
C ASP A 23 -12.51 35.43 -23.08
N GLU A 24 -12.71 35.55 -24.39
CA GLU A 24 -12.38 34.51 -25.37
C GLU A 24 -10.91 34.12 -25.33
N VAL A 25 -10.01 35.11 -25.22
CA VAL A 25 -8.56 34.89 -25.24
C VAL A 25 -8.11 34.13 -23.99
N ALA A 26 -8.49 34.61 -22.80
CA ALA A 26 -8.08 33.96 -21.55
C ALA A 26 -8.69 32.54 -21.39
N THR A 27 -9.90 32.33 -21.93
CA THR A 27 -10.56 31.02 -21.90
C THR A 27 -9.83 30.01 -22.78
N LEU A 28 -9.44 30.41 -24.00
CA LEU A 28 -8.67 29.56 -24.90
C LEU A 28 -7.27 29.25 -24.35
N GLU A 29 -6.56 30.23 -23.78
CA GLU A 29 -5.25 29.99 -23.14
C GLU A 29 -5.34 28.99 -21.98
N THR A 30 -6.41 29.09 -21.17
CA THR A 30 -6.65 28.17 -20.05
C THR A 30 -6.97 26.77 -20.55
N LEU A 31 -7.83 26.67 -21.57
CA LEU A 31 -8.19 25.40 -22.17
C LEU A 31 -6.97 24.71 -22.80
N ASP A 32 -6.12 25.44 -23.51
CA ASP A 32 -4.91 24.90 -24.13
C ASP A 32 -3.89 24.42 -23.08
N ALA A 33 -3.72 25.17 -21.99
CA ALA A 33 -2.88 24.75 -20.87
C ALA A 33 -3.40 23.44 -20.25
N TYR A 34 -4.71 23.35 -19.98
CA TYR A 34 -5.31 22.17 -19.34
C TYR A 34 -5.33 20.96 -20.29
N ARG A 35 -5.50 21.18 -21.60
CA ARG A 35 -5.33 20.13 -22.61
C ARG A 35 -3.91 19.59 -22.67
N SER A 36 -2.91 20.45 -22.57
CA SER A 36 -1.50 20.04 -22.52
C SER A 36 -1.22 19.17 -21.30
N ILE A 37 -1.72 19.57 -20.12
CA ILE A 37 -1.64 18.79 -18.87
C ILE A 37 -2.33 17.43 -19.03
N MET A 38 -3.60 17.43 -19.45
CA MET A 38 -4.36 16.20 -19.64
C MET A 38 -3.70 15.28 -20.66
N GLY A 39 -3.25 15.79 -21.81
CA GLY A 39 -2.57 15.01 -22.83
C GLY A 39 -1.26 14.38 -22.34
N GLY A 40 -0.48 15.12 -21.53
CA GLY A 40 0.73 14.62 -20.89
C GLY A 40 0.43 13.47 -19.92
N LEU A 41 -0.54 13.66 -19.04
CA LEU A 41 -0.96 12.64 -18.05
C LEU A 41 -1.54 11.39 -18.73
N ILE A 42 -2.38 11.56 -19.75
CA ILE A 42 -2.97 10.45 -20.51
C ILE A 42 -1.85 9.60 -21.11
N LYS A 43 -0.85 10.22 -21.72
CA LYS A 43 0.30 9.51 -22.30
C LYS A 43 1.16 8.83 -21.23
N GLN A 44 1.37 9.48 -20.09
CA GLN A 44 2.14 8.93 -18.96
C GLN A 44 1.50 7.67 -18.39
N HIS A 45 0.17 7.63 -18.32
CA HIS A 45 -0.60 6.47 -17.87
C HIS A 45 -0.93 5.47 -19.00
N GLY A 46 -0.20 5.50 -20.12
CA GLY A 46 -0.35 4.53 -21.21
C GLY A 46 -1.64 4.66 -22.03
N GLY A 47 -2.36 5.76 -21.89
CA GLY A 47 -3.53 6.11 -22.70
C GLY A 47 -3.16 6.83 -24.00
N ARG A 48 -4.13 6.87 -24.92
CA ARG A 48 -4.03 7.61 -26.18
C ARG A 48 -5.18 8.60 -26.28
N VAL A 49 -4.86 9.88 -26.49
CA VAL A 49 -5.86 10.89 -26.84
C VAL A 49 -6.36 10.59 -28.26
N VAL A 50 -7.67 10.40 -28.39
CA VAL A 50 -8.33 10.04 -29.66
C VAL A 50 -8.97 11.25 -30.31
N ASP A 51 -9.59 12.11 -29.51
CA ASP A 51 -10.22 13.33 -30.00
C ASP A 51 -10.17 14.44 -28.96
N ALA A 52 -10.13 15.70 -29.42
CA ALA A 52 -10.10 16.89 -28.57
C ALA A 52 -10.78 18.07 -29.27
N VAL A 53 -12.06 17.92 -29.64
CA VAL A 53 -12.85 18.98 -30.29
C VAL A 53 -13.51 19.89 -29.26
N GLY A 54 -13.38 21.21 -29.45
CA GLY A 54 -14.08 22.20 -28.61
C GLY A 54 -13.54 22.24 -27.18
N ASP A 55 -14.40 22.00 -26.20
CA ASP A 55 -14.09 21.87 -24.77
C ASP A 55 -13.99 20.40 -24.31
N ASN A 56 -14.20 19.47 -25.24
CA ASN A 56 -14.24 18.04 -24.97
C ASN A 56 -12.89 17.37 -25.24
N LEU A 57 -12.60 16.33 -24.47
CA LEU A 57 -11.44 15.45 -24.63
C LEU A 57 -11.88 13.99 -24.52
N LEU A 58 -11.43 13.16 -25.47
CA LEU A 58 -11.70 11.73 -25.53
C LEU A 58 -10.37 10.97 -25.58
N ALA A 59 -10.20 10.01 -24.66
CA ALA A 59 -9.03 9.15 -24.61
C ALA A 59 -9.42 7.67 -24.43
N GLU A 60 -8.58 6.79 -24.97
CA GLU A 60 -8.68 5.35 -24.73
C GLU A 60 -7.49 4.86 -23.89
N PHE A 61 -7.74 3.87 -23.04
CA PHE A 61 -6.74 3.19 -22.24
C PHE A 61 -6.88 1.68 -22.39
N PRO A 62 -5.76 0.93 -22.42
CA PRO A 62 -5.78 -0.52 -22.38
C PRO A 62 -6.24 -1.07 -21.02
N SER A 63 -6.22 -0.24 -19.97
CA SER A 63 -6.48 -0.62 -18.58
C SER A 63 -7.46 0.35 -17.92
N ALA A 64 -8.50 -0.18 -17.26
CA ALA A 64 -9.43 0.62 -16.46
C ALA A 64 -8.76 1.24 -15.21
N VAL A 65 -7.77 0.55 -14.65
CA VAL A 65 -6.99 1.04 -13.50
C VAL A 65 -6.21 2.30 -13.89
N ASP A 66 -5.53 2.25 -15.03
CA ASP A 66 -4.72 3.38 -15.51
C ASP A 66 -5.59 4.57 -15.90
N ALA A 67 -6.76 4.31 -16.52
CA ALA A 67 -7.74 5.34 -16.84
C ALA A 67 -8.24 6.08 -15.58
N VAL A 68 -8.57 5.34 -14.52
CA VAL A 68 -9.06 5.91 -13.26
C VAL A 68 -7.95 6.68 -12.53
N GLN A 69 -6.74 6.13 -12.43
CA GLN A 69 -5.59 6.85 -11.85
C GLN A 69 -5.30 8.15 -12.60
N CYS A 70 -5.27 8.08 -13.94
CA CYS A 70 -5.07 9.25 -14.79
C CYS A 70 -6.15 10.31 -14.55
N ALA A 71 -7.43 9.92 -14.48
CA ALA A 71 -8.53 10.85 -14.25
C ALA A 71 -8.45 11.55 -12.87
N ILE A 72 -8.07 10.82 -11.82
CA ILE A 72 -7.87 11.38 -10.48
C ILE A 72 -6.74 12.40 -10.49
N GLU A 73 -5.62 12.05 -11.12
CA GLU A 73 -4.46 12.92 -11.23
C GLU A 73 -4.74 14.17 -12.08
N ILE A 74 -5.53 14.03 -13.16
CA ILE A 74 -6.04 15.17 -13.93
C ILE A 74 -6.84 16.09 -13.02
N GLN A 75 -7.85 15.58 -12.30
CA GLN A 75 -8.67 16.44 -11.43
C GLN A 75 -7.82 17.15 -10.36
N ARG A 76 -6.83 16.46 -9.78
CA ARG A 76 -5.91 17.04 -8.81
C ARG A 76 -5.11 18.20 -9.40
N GLN A 77 -4.44 17.99 -10.54
CA GLN A 77 -3.62 19.03 -11.16
C GLN A 77 -4.46 20.22 -11.64
N LEU A 78 -5.66 19.96 -12.19
CA LEU A 78 -6.57 21.03 -12.60
C LEU A 78 -7.11 21.81 -11.40
N ALA A 79 -7.36 21.17 -10.27
CA ALA A 79 -7.75 21.85 -9.03
C ALA A 79 -6.64 22.76 -8.50
N GLU A 80 -5.40 22.30 -8.49
CA GLU A 80 -4.22 23.09 -8.08
C GLU A 80 -4.05 24.33 -8.97
N ASN A 81 -4.14 24.17 -10.29
CA ASN A 81 -4.04 25.30 -11.22
C ASN A 81 -5.25 26.26 -11.13
N ASN A 82 -6.42 25.76 -10.78
CA ASN A 82 -7.61 26.59 -10.55
C ASN A 82 -7.53 27.37 -9.23
N ALA A 83 -6.83 26.87 -8.20
CA ALA A 83 -6.68 27.56 -6.92
C ALA A 83 -5.91 28.89 -7.05
N GLU A 84 -5.00 28.99 -8.03
CA GLU A 84 -4.25 30.22 -8.33
C GLU A 84 -5.07 31.23 -9.17
N ARG A 85 -6.30 30.88 -9.57
CA ARG A 85 -7.15 31.68 -10.46
C ARG A 85 -8.37 32.25 -9.72
N PRO A 86 -8.83 33.46 -10.12
CA PRO A 86 -10.11 34.00 -9.67
C PRO A 86 -11.26 33.01 -9.94
N GLU A 87 -12.25 32.97 -9.05
CA GLU A 87 -13.37 32.01 -9.09
C GLU A 87 -14.13 32.03 -10.43
N ASP A 88 -14.27 33.21 -11.04
CA ASP A 88 -14.93 33.41 -12.33
C ASP A 88 -14.10 32.94 -13.54
N ARG A 89 -12.84 32.54 -13.31
CA ARG A 89 -11.88 32.01 -14.29
C ARG A 89 -11.44 30.57 -14.02
N GLN A 90 -12.05 29.90 -13.03
CA GLN A 90 -11.75 28.50 -12.73
C GLN A 90 -12.44 27.56 -13.72
N MET A 91 -11.67 26.91 -14.58
CA MET A 91 -12.18 25.96 -15.56
C MET A 91 -12.20 24.55 -14.95
N ARG A 92 -13.37 24.09 -14.54
CA ARG A 92 -13.55 22.75 -13.95
C ARG A 92 -13.98 21.76 -15.01
N PHE A 93 -13.42 20.56 -14.99
CA PHE A 93 -13.78 19.49 -15.90
C PHE A 93 -14.67 18.45 -15.21
N ARG A 94 -15.61 17.89 -15.94
CA ARG A 94 -16.29 16.64 -15.58
C ARG A 94 -15.60 15.51 -16.31
N ILE A 95 -15.33 14.40 -15.64
CA ILE A 95 -14.72 13.22 -16.27
C ILE A 95 -15.63 12.01 -16.10
N GLY A 96 -15.84 11.26 -17.19
CA GLY A 96 -16.61 10.01 -17.20
C GLY A 96 -15.76 8.87 -17.75
N ILE A 97 -15.83 7.70 -17.09
CA ILE A 97 -15.09 6.51 -17.50
C ILE A 97 -16.04 5.33 -17.66
N ASN A 98 -15.87 4.61 -18.77
CA ASN A 98 -16.56 3.35 -19.02
C ASN A 98 -15.61 2.32 -19.66
N VAL A 99 -15.82 1.03 -19.38
CA VAL A 99 -15.23 -0.06 -20.16
C VAL A 99 -16.26 -0.58 -21.15
N GLY A 100 -15.89 -0.66 -22.42
CA GLY A 100 -16.78 -1.18 -23.45
C GLY A 100 -16.07 -1.50 -24.76
N ASP A 101 -16.79 -2.20 -25.64
CA ASP A 101 -16.30 -2.49 -26.97
C ASP A 101 -16.24 -1.21 -27.81
N LEU A 102 -15.11 -1.00 -28.47
CA LEU A 102 -14.94 0.06 -29.46
C LEU A 102 -14.48 -0.51 -30.80
N ILE A 103 -14.84 0.22 -31.86
CA ILE A 103 -14.42 -0.05 -33.23
C ILE A 103 -13.44 1.06 -33.63
N VAL A 104 -12.23 0.65 -33.98
CA VAL A 104 -11.19 1.57 -34.46
C VAL A 104 -11.32 1.73 -35.98
N ILE A 105 -11.50 2.98 -36.43
CA ILE A 105 -11.56 3.37 -37.84
C ILE A 105 -10.53 4.48 -38.08
N GLY A 106 -9.34 4.10 -38.55
CA GLY A 106 -8.20 5.02 -38.64
C GLY A 106 -7.78 5.46 -37.23
N ASP A 107 -7.65 6.78 -37.03
CA ASP A 107 -7.31 7.34 -35.72
C ASP A 107 -8.53 7.52 -34.80
N ARG A 108 -9.76 7.34 -35.29
CA ARG A 108 -11.01 7.54 -34.56
C ARG A 108 -11.51 6.25 -33.89
N ILE A 109 -12.16 6.41 -32.74
CA ILE A 109 -12.92 5.34 -32.07
C ILE A 109 -14.42 5.63 -32.18
N VAL A 110 -15.20 4.59 -32.48
CA VAL A 110 -16.67 4.66 -32.51
C VAL A 110 -17.23 3.43 -31.82
N GLY A 111 -18.27 3.60 -31.00
CA GLY A 111 -18.94 2.48 -30.36
C GLY A 111 -19.84 2.90 -29.20
N ASP A 112 -20.68 1.96 -28.76
CA ASP A 112 -21.60 2.18 -27.63
C ASP A 112 -20.83 2.52 -26.34
N GLY A 113 -19.63 1.98 -26.15
CA GLY A 113 -18.76 2.29 -25.01
C GLY A 113 -18.41 3.79 -24.90
N VAL A 114 -18.23 4.48 -26.03
CA VAL A 114 -17.91 5.92 -26.09
C VAL A 114 -19.12 6.75 -25.71
N ASN A 115 -20.30 6.38 -26.21
CA ASN A 115 -21.55 7.04 -25.88
C ASN A 115 -21.89 6.88 -24.39
N VAL A 116 -21.64 5.71 -23.81
CA VAL A 116 -21.84 5.48 -22.38
C VAL A 116 -20.88 6.33 -21.54
N ALA A 117 -19.59 6.41 -21.90
CA ALA A 117 -18.61 7.24 -21.18
C ALA A 117 -19.01 8.73 -21.16
N ALA A 118 -19.36 9.30 -22.33
CA ALA A 118 -19.80 10.70 -22.42
C ALA A 118 -21.07 10.98 -21.61
N ARG A 119 -21.95 9.99 -21.46
CA ARG A 119 -23.16 10.14 -20.64
C ARG A 119 -22.86 10.05 -19.14
N ILE A 120 -21.88 9.24 -18.75
CA ILE A 120 -21.40 9.19 -17.37
C ILE A 120 -20.70 10.50 -17.00
N GLU A 121 -19.92 11.07 -17.91
CA GLU A 121 -19.27 12.39 -17.77
C GLU A 121 -20.32 13.49 -17.53
N ALA A 122 -21.40 13.51 -18.31
CA ALA A 122 -22.46 14.50 -18.16
C ALA A 122 -23.13 14.45 -16.77
N GLU A 123 -23.18 13.28 -16.13
CA GLU A 123 -23.73 13.08 -14.79
C GLU A 123 -22.71 13.35 -13.67
N ALA A 124 -21.43 13.57 -13.98
CA ALA A 124 -20.40 13.87 -12.98
C ALA A 124 -20.56 15.27 -12.40
N THR A 125 -20.29 15.44 -11.11
CA THR A 125 -20.16 16.75 -10.48
C THR A 125 -18.95 17.50 -11.07
N PRO A 126 -19.00 18.83 -11.30
CA PRO A 126 -17.84 19.59 -11.78
C PRO A 126 -16.61 19.39 -10.90
N GLY A 127 -15.47 18.98 -11.49
CA GLY A 127 -14.24 18.67 -10.76
C GLY A 127 -14.17 17.23 -10.21
N SER A 128 -15.11 16.36 -10.58
CA SER A 128 -15.13 14.96 -10.13
C SER A 128 -14.97 13.96 -11.28
N VAL A 129 -14.75 12.69 -10.92
CA VAL A 129 -14.67 11.58 -11.87
C VAL A 129 -15.85 10.64 -11.62
N ALA A 130 -16.69 10.40 -12.62
CA ALA A 130 -17.74 9.40 -12.58
C ALA A 130 -17.33 8.14 -13.35
N ILE A 131 -17.67 6.97 -12.82
CA ILE A 131 -17.30 5.66 -13.39
C ILE A 131 -18.52 4.74 -13.47
N SER A 132 -18.55 3.88 -14.47
CA SER A 132 -19.57 2.82 -14.55
C SER A 132 -19.26 1.66 -13.59
N ARG A 133 -20.28 0.84 -13.27
CA ARG A 133 -20.08 -0.43 -12.56
C ARG A 133 -19.00 -1.32 -13.20
N ALA A 134 -18.94 -1.35 -14.53
CA ALA A 134 -17.95 -2.17 -15.24
C ALA A 134 -16.51 -1.69 -15.02
N VAL A 135 -16.31 -0.39 -14.84
CA VAL A 135 -15.02 0.17 -14.41
C VAL A 135 -14.77 -0.20 -12.96
N LEU A 136 -15.75 -0.02 -12.07
CA LEU A 136 -15.65 -0.36 -10.65
C LEU A 136 -15.21 -1.81 -10.47
N ASP A 137 -15.84 -2.77 -11.15
CA ASP A 137 -15.50 -4.20 -11.06
C ASP A 137 -14.04 -4.51 -11.44
N GLN A 138 -13.39 -3.66 -12.26
CA GLN A 138 -11.99 -3.84 -12.66
C GLN A 138 -10.99 -3.15 -11.74
N VAL A 139 -11.43 -2.13 -11.00
CA VAL A 139 -10.57 -1.31 -10.11
C VAL A 139 -10.80 -1.59 -8.63
N ASP A 140 -11.90 -2.26 -8.27
CA ASP A 140 -12.23 -2.67 -6.91
C ASP A 140 -11.12 -3.57 -6.35
N GLY A 141 -10.65 -3.25 -5.14
CA GLY A 141 -9.49 -3.88 -4.51
C GLY A 141 -8.12 -3.54 -5.12
N LYS A 142 -8.03 -2.72 -6.18
CA LYS A 142 -6.76 -2.32 -6.82
C LYS A 142 -6.42 -0.84 -6.61
N LEU A 143 -7.42 0.02 -6.42
CA LEU A 143 -7.24 1.44 -6.16
C LEU A 143 -7.99 1.88 -4.88
N PRO A 144 -7.39 2.72 -4.03
CA PRO A 144 -8.06 3.26 -2.85
C PRO A 144 -8.99 4.41 -3.27
N LEU A 145 -10.20 4.08 -3.75
CA LEU A 145 -11.18 5.07 -4.22
C LEU A 145 -12.22 5.38 -3.14
N ASN A 146 -12.48 6.66 -2.89
CA ASN A 146 -13.66 7.11 -2.15
C ASN A 146 -14.82 7.24 -3.14
N LEU A 147 -15.79 6.31 -3.07
CA LEU A 147 -16.87 6.24 -4.05
C LEU A 147 -18.22 6.60 -3.42
N ARG A 148 -18.93 7.51 -4.08
CA ARG A 148 -20.34 7.78 -3.84
C ARG A 148 -21.18 7.09 -4.89
N ASP A 149 -22.04 6.15 -4.48
CA ASP A 149 -22.99 5.52 -5.39
C ASP A 149 -24.09 6.52 -5.78
N LYS A 150 -24.23 6.81 -7.07
CA LYS A 150 -25.28 7.70 -7.60
C LYS A 150 -26.55 6.93 -8.01
N GLY A 151 -26.51 5.60 -7.97
CA GLY A 151 -27.63 4.73 -8.35
C GLY A 151 -27.63 4.36 -9.84
N GLU A 152 -28.73 3.77 -10.29
CA GLU A 152 -28.93 3.33 -11.67
C GLU A 152 -29.52 4.45 -12.54
N PHE A 153 -28.87 4.73 -13.67
CA PHE A 153 -29.29 5.74 -14.64
C PHE A 153 -29.74 5.07 -15.94
N SER A 154 -30.94 5.41 -16.40
CA SER A 154 -31.40 5.06 -17.75
C SER A 154 -30.82 6.06 -18.74
N LEU A 155 -29.68 5.72 -19.35
CA LEU A 155 -29.00 6.59 -20.30
C LEU A 155 -29.67 6.56 -21.67
N LYS A 156 -29.82 7.73 -22.31
CA LYS A 156 -30.43 7.85 -23.65
C LYS A 156 -29.67 6.98 -24.65
N ASN A 157 -30.39 6.10 -25.35
CA ASN A 157 -29.88 5.15 -26.34
C ASN A 157 -28.97 4.04 -25.78
N VAL A 158 -29.05 3.75 -24.48
CA VAL A 158 -28.40 2.59 -23.86
C VAL A 158 -29.50 1.61 -23.41
N PRO A 159 -29.51 0.36 -23.87
CA PRO A 159 -30.64 -0.57 -23.67
C PRO A 159 -30.80 -1.06 -22.23
N ARG A 160 -29.80 -0.87 -21.36
CA ARG A 160 -29.84 -1.27 -19.94
C ARG A 160 -29.44 -0.08 -19.05
N PRO A 161 -30.06 0.08 -17.87
CA PRO A 161 -29.60 1.06 -16.89
C PRO A 161 -28.13 0.83 -16.54
N VAL A 162 -27.37 1.92 -16.40
CA VAL A 162 -25.97 1.89 -15.99
C VAL A 162 -25.89 2.46 -14.57
N ARG A 163 -25.33 1.68 -13.64
CA ARG A 163 -25.06 2.18 -12.29
C ARG A 163 -23.79 3.02 -12.30
N ILE A 164 -23.90 4.24 -11.79
CA ILE A 164 -22.83 5.25 -11.82
C ILE A 164 -22.31 5.46 -10.41
N TYR A 165 -20.99 5.48 -10.27
CA TYR A 165 -20.29 5.81 -9.04
C TYR A 165 -19.46 7.07 -9.27
N GLU A 166 -19.37 7.94 -8.29
CA GLU A 166 -18.58 9.17 -8.34
C GLU A 166 -17.42 9.09 -7.36
N ILE A 167 -16.22 9.37 -7.85
CA ILE A 167 -15.00 9.41 -7.04
C ILE A 167 -14.98 10.76 -6.35
N GLU A 168 -15.12 10.75 -5.02
CA GLU A 168 -15.06 11.96 -4.21
C GLU A 168 -13.62 12.44 -4.10
N HIS A 169 -13.32 13.54 -4.80
CA HIS A 169 -12.09 14.29 -4.62
C HIS A 169 -12.34 15.36 -3.54
N LYS A 170 -11.85 15.13 -2.32
CA LYS A 170 -11.68 16.21 -1.35
C LYS A 170 -10.25 16.73 -1.48
N PRO A 171 -10.03 18.01 -1.79
CA PRO A 171 -8.74 18.61 -1.53
C PRO A 171 -8.48 18.48 -0.02
N ASP A 172 -7.26 18.08 0.35
CA ASP A 172 -6.88 17.70 1.73
C ASP A 172 -6.98 18.85 2.76
N ASP A 173 -7.36 20.05 2.36
CA ASP A 173 -7.50 21.22 3.23
C ASP A 173 -8.70 22.08 2.80
N GLU A 174 -9.89 21.86 3.40
CA GLU A 174 -10.85 22.92 3.71
C GLU A 174 -11.98 22.43 4.62
N GLU A 175 -12.40 23.31 5.53
CA GLU A 175 -13.25 23.07 6.68
C GLU A 175 -14.61 22.47 6.32
N ARG A 176 -14.91 21.27 6.84
CA ARG A 176 -16.29 20.77 6.85
C ARG A 176 -17.10 21.60 7.85
N ASP A 177 -18.20 22.16 7.34
CA ASP A 177 -19.30 22.79 8.06
C ASP A 177 -19.72 21.94 9.29
N PRO A 178 -19.79 22.49 10.52
CA PRO A 178 -20.00 21.72 11.75
C PRO A 178 -21.34 20.99 11.85
N ASP A 179 -22.28 21.21 10.93
CA ASP A 179 -23.67 20.78 11.09
C ASP A 179 -24.08 19.53 10.29
N ASP A 180 -23.20 18.96 9.47
CA ASP A 180 -23.48 17.65 8.83
C ASP A 180 -23.12 16.49 9.76
N SER A 181 -23.89 16.42 10.84
CA SER A 181 -23.93 15.37 11.84
C SER A 181 -24.55 14.09 11.26
N ARG A 182 -23.78 13.42 10.40
CA ARG A 182 -23.86 11.96 10.19
C ARG A 182 -22.52 11.26 10.40
N ALA A 183 -21.63 11.87 11.19
CA ALA A 183 -20.63 11.09 11.91
C ALA A 183 -21.38 10.35 13.02
N GLY A 184 -21.71 9.08 12.76
CA GLY A 184 -22.00 8.16 13.85
C GLY A 184 -20.84 8.27 14.83
N ILE A 185 -21.14 8.64 16.07
CA ILE A 185 -20.20 8.47 17.17
C ILE A 185 -20.01 6.96 17.26
N GLU A 186 -18.94 6.44 16.66
CA GLU A 186 -18.57 5.06 16.84
C GLU A 186 -18.15 4.86 18.30
N PRO A 187 -18.62 3.78 18.95
CA PRO A 187 -18.25 3.51 20.32
C PRO A 187 -16.76 3.14 20.35
N GLN A 188 -15.90 4.11 20.67
CA GLN A 188 -14.58 3.79 21.17
C GLN A 188 -14.78 2.98 22.45
N VAL A 189 -14.21 1.76 22.50
CA VAL A 189 -14.26 0.95 23.71
C VAL A 189 -13.63 1.75 24.85
N PRO A 190 -14.40 2.10 25.90
CA PRO A 190 -13.85 2.84 27.02
C PRO A 190 -12.70 2.03 27.65
N GLY A 191 -11.53 2.66 27.79
CA GLY A 191 -10.38 2.06 28.48
C GLY A 191 -9.13 1.81 27.63
N PHE A 192 -9.18 1.98 26.30
CA PHE A 192 -8.02 1.71 25.42
C PHE A 192 -7.42 2.95 24.75
N GLY A 193 -7.63 4.15 25.32
CA GLY A 193 -7.00 5.38 24.82
C GLY A 193 -7.38 5.76 23.39
N GLY A 194 -8.57 5.37 22.95
CA GLY A 194 -9.11 5.67 21.61
C GLY A 194 -8.70 4.72 20.48
N ARG A 195 -8.05 3.60 20.79
CA ARG A 195 -7.66 2.59 19.81
C ARG A 195 -8.84 1.74 19.33
N SER A 196 -8.84 1.39 18.04
CA SER A 196 -9.80 0.47 17.42
C SER A 196 -9.60 -0.97 17.90
N ALA A 197 -10.64 -1.57 18.48
CA ALA A 197 -10.60 -2.96 18.95
C ALA A 197 -10.92 -3.98 17.84
N ILE A 198 -10.36 -5.18 17.95
CA ILE A 198 -10.57 -6.31 17.04
C ILE A 198 -11.28 -7.45 17.77
N ALA A 199 -12.32 -8.03 17.18
CA ALA A 199 -12.87 -9.32 17.62
C ALA A 199 -12.67 -10.39 16.54
N VAL A 200 -12.29 -11.59 16.97
CA VAL A 200 -12.25 -12.78 16.10
C VAL A 200 -13.46 -13.64 16.43
N LEU A 201 -14.39 -13.79 15.48
CA LEU A 201 -15.56 -14.64 15.64
C LEU A 201 -15.19 -16.12 15.38
N PRO A 202 -15.96 -17.07 15.94
CA PRO A 202 -15.78 -18.49 15.64
C PRO A 202 -15.87 -18.74 14.14
N PHE A 203 -14.89 -19.47 13.60
CA PHE A 203 -14.91 -19.83 12.19
C PHE A 203 -16.02 -20.85 11.92
N ARG A 204 -16.73 -20.68 10.81
CA ARG A 204 -17.81 -21.60 10.44
C ARG A 204 -17.24 -22.89 9.88
N ASN A 205 -17.56 -24.02 10.50
CA ASN A 205 -17.30 -25.33 9.92
C ASN A 205 -18.30 -25.62 8.79
N LEU A 206 -17.81 -25.72 7.56
CA LEU A 206 -18.56 -26.08 6.35
C LEU A 206 -18.25 -27.52 5.90
N SER A 207 -17.61 -28.31 6.76
CA SER A 207 -17.32 -29.73 6.52
C SER A 207 -18.54 -30.58 6.84
N ALA A 208 -18.59 -31.80 6.27
CA ALA A 208 -19.67 -32.75 6.56
C ALA A 208 -19.53 -33.45 7.93
N ASP A 209 -18.35 -33.40 8.55
CA ASP A 209 -18.02 -34.04 9.82
C ASP A 209 -18.02 -33.01 10.97
N PRO A 210 -18.98 -33.07 11.91
CA PRO A 210 -19.03 -32.21 13.09
C PRO A 210 -17.82 -32.39 14.03
N ASN A 211 -17.10 -33.51 13.95
CA ASN A 211 -15.90 -33.70 14.75
C ASN A 211 -14.74 -32.80 14.33
N GLN A 212 -14.86 -32.03 13.24
CA GLN A 212 -13.86 -31.04 12.81
C GLN A 212 -14.08 -29.65 13.44
N GLU A 213 -15.09 -29.49 14.30
CA GLU A 213 -15.40 -28.20 14.93
C GLU A 213 -14.24 -27.66 15.78
N TYR A 214 -13.47 -28.54 16.42
CA TYR A 214 -12.32 -28.16 17.23
C TYR A 214 -11.27 -27.40 16.42
N PHE A 215 -11.11 -27.70 15.13
CA PHE A 215 -10.13 -27.02 14.28
C PHE A 215 -10.59 -25.59 13.98
N ALA A 216 -11.89 -25.39 13.71
CA ALA A 216 -12.43 -24.06 13.45
C ALA A 216 -12.39 -23.18 14.72
N ASP A 217 -12.70 -23.76 15.88
CA ASP A 217 -12.59 -23.09 17.17
C ASP A 217 -11.12 -22.80 17.54
N GLY A 218 -10.25 -23.79 17.38
CA GLY A 218 -8.81 -23.68 17.66
C GLY A 218 -8.16 -22.59 16.81
N LEU A 219 -8.48 -22.55 15.51
CA LEU A 219 -8.02 -21.49 14.63
C LEU A 219 -8.44 -20.09 15.11
N ALA A 220 -9.70 -19.92 15.54
CA ALA A 220 -10.16 -18.63 16.06
C ALA A 220 -9.44 -18.24 17.36
N GLU A 221 -9.20 -19.21 18.26
CA GLU A 221 -8.48 -19.01 19.52
C GLU A 221 -7.00 -18.64 19.31
N ASP A 222 -6.33 -19.34 18.39
CA ASP A 222 -4.93 -19.06 18.06
C ASP A 222 -4.78 -17.73 17.32
N LEU A 223 -5.79 -17.33 16.54
CA LEU A 223 -5.85 -16.00 15.92
C LEU A 223 -6.03 -14.89 16.95
N ILE A 224 -6.87 -15.08 17.98
CA ILE A 224 -6.98 -14.12 19.09
C ILE A 224 -5.62 -13.93 19.76
N THR A 225 -4.92 -15.04 20.03
CA THR A 225 -3.60 -15.03 20.64
C THR A 225 -2.56 -14.35 19.75
N SER A 226 -2.55 -14.68 18.46
CA SER A 226 -1.60 -14.14 17.48
C SER A 226 -1.82 -12.64 17.22
N LEU A 227 -3.07 -12.19 17.12
CA LEU A 227 -3.39 -10.77 16.97
C LEU A 227 -3.12 -9.98 18.25
N ALA A 228 -3.25 -10.59 19.43
CA ALA A 228 -2.88 -9.95 20.70
C ALA A 228 -1.37 -9.65 20.77
N ALA A 229 -0.54 -10.45 20.09
CA ALA A 229 0.89 -10.19 19.95
C ALA A 229 1.21 -8.93 19.12
N LEU A 230 0.24 -8.36 18.39
CA LEU A 230 0.42 -7.04 17.76
C LEU A 230 0.57 -5.93 18.81
N ARG A 231 -0.04 -6.06 20.00
CA ARG A 231 -0.07 -5.11 21.16
C ARG A 231 -0.62 -3.71 20.88
N VAL A 232 -0.64 -3.33 19.62
CA VAL A 232 -1.05 -2.04 19.08
C VAL A 232 -2.58 -1.91 19.08
N TYR A 233 -3.31 -3.02 18.88
CA TYR A 233 -4.78 -3.06 18.87
C TYR A 233 -5.35 -3.84 20.05
N PRO A 234 -6.38 -3.32 20.76
CA PRO A 234 -7.12 -4.09 21.75
C PRO A 234 -7.80 -5.30 21.10
N ILE A 235 -7.67 -6.48 21.71
CA ILE A 235 -8.32 -7.71 21.25
C ILE A 235 -9.46 -8.08 22.19
N ILE A 236 -10.65 -8.29 21.64
CA ILE A 236 -11.80 -8.80 22.38
C ILE A 236 -11.56 -10.25 22.79
N SER A 237 -11.83 -10.53 24.06
CA SER A 237 -11.58 -11.85 24.64
C SER A 237 -12.36 -12.96 23.92
N ARG A 238 -11.76 -14.14 23.88
CA ARG A 238 -12.38 -15.37 23.35
C ARG A 238 -13.79 -15.61 23.88
N ASN A 239 -13.99 -15.48 25.19
CA ASN A 239 -15.28 -15.77 25.82
C ASN A 239 -16.40 -14.85 25.30
N SER A 240 -16.10 -13.58 25.03
CA SER A 240 -17.06 -12.63 24.47
C SER A 240 -17.37 -12.96 23.01
N SER A 241 -16.35 -13.24 22.20
CA SER A 241 -16.53 -13.55 20.77
C SER A 241 -17.25 -14.88 20.55
N PHE A 242 -16.96 -15.90 21.36
CA PHE A 242 -17.56 -17.23 21.23
C PHE A 242 -19.04 -17.28 21.66
N ALA A 243 -19.58 -16.22 22.27
CA ALA A 243 -21.02 -16.07 22.46
C ALA A 243 -21.81 -15.99 21.14
N TYR A 244 -21.13 -15.75 20.01
CA TYR A 244 -21.70 -15.74 18.66
C TYR A 244 -21.62 -17.09 17.94
N LYS A 245 -21.09 -18.13 18.59
CA LYS A 245 -21.06 -19.48 18.03
C LYS A 245 -22.49 -19.95 17.71
N ASP A 246 -22.63 -20.61 16.56
CA ASP A 246 -23.89 -21.13 16.01
C ASP A 246 -24.98 -20.08 15.72
N LYS A 247 -24.64 -18.79 15.74
CA LYS A 247 -25.57 -17.70 15.41
C LYS A 247 -25.24 -17.14 14.01
N PRO A 248 -26.23 -16.92 13.14
CA PRO A 248 -26.06 -16.10 11.96
C PRO A 248 -25.68 -14.69 12.42
N THR A 249 -24.43 -14.31 12.21
CA THR A 249 -23.89 -13.09 12.81
C THR A 249 -23.55 -12.10 11.71
N ASP A 250 -24.30 -11.00 11.64
CA ASP A 250 -23.91 -9.82 10.87
C ASP A 250 -22.69 -9.18 11.56
N PRO A 251 -21.52 -9.05 10.90
CA PRO A 251 -20.33 -8.43 11.49
C PRO A 251 -20.60 -7.05 12.08
N ARG A 252 -21.54 -6.27 11.53
CA ARG A 252 -21.92 -4.95 12.07
C ARG A 252 -22.60 -5.06 13.43
N GLN A 253 -23.46 -6.06 13.60
CA GLN A 253 -24.14 -6.29 14.88
C GLN A 253 -23.15 -6.80 15.93
N ALA A 254 -22.30 -7.78 15.56
CA ALA A 254 -21.26 -8.25 16.46
C ALA A 254 -20.29 -7.14 16.88
N GLY A 255 -19.88 -6.27 15.95
CA GLY A 255 -19.03 -5.12 16.26
C GLY A 255 -19.67 -4.18 17.28
N LYS A 256 -20.95 -3.85 17.11
CA LYS A 256 -21.70 -3.02 18.08
C LYS A 256 -21.79 -3.65 19.46
N ASP A 257 -22.12 -4.94 19.52
CA ASP A 257 -22.33 -5.65 20.78
C ASP A 257 -21.02 -5.87 21.54
N LEU A 258 -19.93 -6.16 20.83
CA LEU A 258 -18.60 -6.40 21.38
C LEU A 258 -17.79 -5.11 21.58
N GLY A 259 -18.23 -4.00 20.99
CA GLY A 259 -17.45 -2.76 20.87
C GLY A 259 -16.25 -2.89 19.94
N ALA A 260 -16.19 -3.89 19.07
CA ALA A 260 -15.07 -4.08 18.15
C ALA A 260 -15.31 -3.31 16.85
N HIS A 261 -14.40 -2.41 16.48
CA HIS A 261 -14.49 -1.71 15.20
C HIS A 261 -14.19 -2.67 14.03
N TYR A 262 -13.30 -3.64 14.24
CA TYR A 262 -12.99 -4.67 13.24
C TYR A 262 -13.37 -6.07 13.69
N ILE A 263 -13.91 -6.84 12.74
CA ILE A 263 -14.28 -8.23 12.93
C ILE A 263 -13.47 -9.12 11.99
N VAL A 264 -12.77 -10.09 12.55
CA VAL A 264 -12.21 -11.22 11.80
C VAL A 264 -13.21 -12.36 11.86
N THR A 265 -13.59 -12.89 10.70
CA THR A 265 -14.50 -14.04 10.59
C THR A 265 -14.09 -14.91 9.41
N GLY A 266 -14.67 -16.10 9.30
CA GLY A 266 -14.28 -17.02 8.25
C GLY A 266 -14.99 -18.36 8.27
N SER A 267 -14.48 -19.26 7.43
CA SER A 267 -14.97 -20.62 7.31
C SER A 267 -13.85 -21.61 7.08
N VAL A 268 -14.05 -22.82 7.59
CA VAL A 268 -13.18 -23.98 7.37
C VAL A 268 -13.97 -25.04 6.62
N ARG A 269 -13.35 -25.65 5.62
CA ARG A 269 -13.89 -26.83 4.94
C ARG A 269 -12.80 -27.86 4.76
N LYS A 270 -13.01 -29.07 5.28
CA LYS A 270 -12.16 -30.23 5.06
C LYS A 270 -12.80 -31.20 4.07
N VAL A 271 -12.01 -31.66 3.10
CA VAL A 271 -12.40 -32.71 2.15
C VAL A 271 -11.23 -33.68 1.98
N GLY A 272 -11.40 -34.92 2.46
CA GLY A 272 -10.29 -35.87 2.53
C GLY A 272 -9.14 -35.31 3.36
N ASP A 273 -7.93 -35.33 2.78
CA ASP A 273 -6.70 -34.81 3.40
C ASP A 273 -6.40 -33.36 3.00
N ARG A 274 -7.42 -32.58 2.61
CA ARG A 274 -7.26 -31.16 2.29
C ARG A 274 -8.15 -30.28 3.15
N ILE A 275 -7.58 -29.21 3.67
CA ILE A 275 -8.29 -28.15 4.38
C ILE A 275 -8.26 -26.88 3.53
N ARG A 276 -9.43 -26.26 3.43
CA ARG A 276 -9.59 -24.89 2.92
C ARG A 276 -10.09 -24.00 4.04
N VAL A 277 -9.35 -22.93 4.31
CA VAL A 277 -9.76 -21.86 5.21
C VAL A 277 -9.99 -20.59 4.38
N ASN A 278 -11.14 -19.96 4.57
CA ASN A 278 -11.36 -18.58 4.13
C ASN A 278 -11.44 -17.70 5.37
N ALA A 279 -10.74 -16.58 5.36
CA ALA A 279 -10.79 -15.58 6.41
C ALA A 279 -11.06 -14.21 5.79
N GLU A 280 -11.75 -13.35 6.52
CA GLU A 280 -12.03 -11.98 6.13
C GLU A 280 -11.92 -11.05 7.33
N LEU A 281 -11.48 -9.83 7.06
CA LEU A 281 -11.47 -8.70 7.99
C LEU A 281 -12.55 -7.73 7.52
N VAL A 282 -13.46 -7.37 8.41
CA VAL A 282 -14.63 -6.52 8.13
C VAL A 282 -14.60 -5.30 9.04
N ASP A 283 -14.82 -4.13 8.45
CA ASP A 283 -15.13 -2.89 9.16
C ASP A 283 -16.58 -2.96 9.63
N SER A 284 -16.80 -2.96 10.94
CA SER A 284 -18.14 -3.15 11.52
C SER A 284 -19.01 -1.89 11.46
N GLY A 285 -18.43 -0.71 11.15
CA GLY A 285 -19.15 0.54 11.04
C GLY A 285 -20.08 0.55 9.82
N ASP A 286 -19.55 0.17 8.66
CA ASP A 286 -20.27 0.13 7.38
C ASP A 286 -20.49 -1.30 6.82
N GLY A 287 -19.84 -2.30 7.40
CA GLY A 287 -19.89 -3.70 6.94
C GLY A 287 -19.00 -3.99 5.74
N ARG A 288 -18.09 -3.07 5.38
CA ARG A 288 -17.17 -3.22 4.25
C ARG A 288 -16.11 -4.27 4.58
N GLN A 289 -15.89 -5.17 3.65
CA GLN A 289 -14.76 -6.09 3.71
C GLN A 289 -13.46 -5.33 3.47
N VAL A 290 -12.59 -5.30 4.48
CA VAL A 290 -11.26 -4.65 4.43
C VAL A 290 -10.25 -5.56 3.74
N TRP A 291 -10.32 -6.87 4.01
CA TRP A 291 -9.42 -7.88 3.46
C TRP A 291 -10.09 -9.25 3.42
N SER A 292 -9.66 -10.11 2.51
CA SER A 292 -9.94 -11.54 2.57
C SER A 292 -8.76 -12.38 2.11
N GLY A 293 -8.67 -13.57 2.66
CA GLY A 293 -7.64 -14.56 2.38
C GLY A 293 -8.23 -15.94 2.21
N ARG A 294 -7.62 -16.72 1.31
CA ARG A 294 -7.95 -18.13 1.09
C ARG A 294 -6.69 -18.97 1.19
N TYR A 295 -6.77 -20.00 2.03
CA TYR A 295 -5.66 -20.89 2.35
C TYR A 295 -6.09 -22.32 2.05
N ASP A 296 -5.41 -22.94 1.09
CA ASP A 296 -5.57 -24.34 0.73
C ASP A 296 -4.32 -25.10 1.19
N ARG A 297 -4.50 -26.12 2.03
CA ARG A 297 -3.41 -26.95 2.59
C ARG A 297 -3.74 -28.43 2.56
N GLU A 298 -2.69 -29.23 2.38
CA GLU A 298 -2.75 -30.68 2.55
C GLU A 298 -2.45 -31.02 4.01
N ILE A 299 -3.18 -31.96 4.58
CA ILE A 299 -3.09 -32.33 6.00
C ILE A 299 -1.96 -33.37 6.14
N SER A 300 -0.76 -32.91 6.46
CA SER A 300 0.32 -33.76 6.98
C SER A 300 0.20 -33.92 8.50
N ASP A 301 0.09 -32.79 9.19
CA ASP A 301 -0.22 -32.68 10.61
C ASP A 301 -1.22 -31.52 10.78
N ILE A 302 -2.35 -31.80 11.42
CA ILE A 302 -3.44 -30.82 11.55
C ILE A 302 -3.06 -29.62 12.43
N PHE A 303 -2.18 -29.81 13.42
CA PHE A 303 -1.74 -28.74 14.31
C PHE A 303 -0.70 -27.85 13.61
N GLU A 304 0.25 -28.43 12.88
CA GLU A 304 1.21 -27.64 12.08
C GLU A 304 0.50 -26.81 11.01
N VAL A 305 -0.51 -27.39 10.33
CA VAL A 305 -1.34 -26.68 9.36
C VAL A 305 -2.13 -25.56 10.02
N GLN A 306 -2.66 -25.78 11.23
CA GLN A 306 -3.37 -24.75 12.00
C GLN A 306 -2.43 -23.59 12.36
N ASP A 307 -1.24 -23.88 12.87
CA ASP A 307 -0.24 -22.87 13.22
C ASP A 307 0.21 -22.05 12.00
N GLU A 308 0.47 -22.72 10.87
CA GLU A 308 0.87 -22.05 9.63
C GLU A 308 -0.24 -21.12 9.12
N ILE A 309 -1.49 -21.60 9.05
CA ILE A 309 -2.63 -20.80 8.59
C ILE A 309 -2.89 -19.63 9.54
N THR A 310 -2.82 -19.85 10.84
CA THR A 310 -2.96 -18.79 11.86
C THR A 310 -1.93 -17.70 11.65
N ALA A 311 -0.65 -18.07 11.53
CA ALA A 311 0.44 -17.13 11.34
C ALA A 311 0.29 -16.34 10.03
N SER A 312 -0.12 -17.00 8.94
CA SER A 312 -0.37 -16.34 7.66
C SER A 312 -1.60 -15.41 7.68
N ILE A 313 -2.67 -15.75 8.38
CA ILE A 313 -3.84 -14.85 8.53
C ILE A 313 -3.44 -13.65 9.39
N ALA A 314 -2.80 -13.87 10.56
CA ALA A 314 -2.37 -12.79 11.43
C ALA A 314 -1.36 -11.85 10.74
N GLY A 315 -0.43 -12.41 9.97
CA GLY A 315 0.55 -11.68 9.16
C GLY A 315 -0.06 -10.84 8.04
N ALA A 316 -1.24 -11.21 7.53
CA ALA A 316 -1.97 -10.46 6.52
C ALA A 316 -2.99 -9.45 7.11
N VAL A 317 -3.64 -9.81 8.22
CA VAL A 317 -4.65 -8.96 8.89
C VAL A 317 -4.00 -7.71 9.48
N GLY A 318 -2.81 -7.81 10.09
CA GLY A 318 -2.11 -6.67 10.66
C GLY A 318 -1.90 -5.51 9.66
N PRO A 319 -1.24 -5.74 8.50
CA PRO A 319 -1.08 -4.73 7.46
C PRO A 319 -2.40 -4.20 6.90
N ALA A 320 -3.41 -5.05 6.67
CA ALA A 320 -4.71 -4.63 6.15
C ALA A 320 -5.45 -3.70 7.12
N LEU A 321 -5.44 -4.06 8.40
CA LEU A 321 -6.00 -3.25 9.47
C LEU A 321 -5.30 -1.89 9.56
N PHE A 322 -3.97 -1.92 9.55
CA PHE A 322 -3.13 -0.73 9.59
C PHE A 322 -3.42 0.23 8.42
N GLN A 323 -3.60 -0.29 7.21
CA GLN A 323 -4.00 0.50 6.05
C GLN A 323 -5.40 1.11 6.22
N SER A 324 -6.35 0.37 6.78
CA SER A 324 -7.71 0.86 7.05
C SER A 324 -7.69 2.02 8.06
N GLU A 325 -6.93 1.88 9.14
CA GLU A 325 -6.77 2.92 10.16
C GLU A 325 -6.10 4.19 9.61
N MET A 326 -5.10 4.04 8.73
CA MET A 326 -4.51 5.19 8.03
C MET A 326 -5.55 5.96 7.20
N LEU A 327 -6.41 5.25 6.47
CA LEU A 327 -7.46 5.89 5.67
C LEU A 327 -8.50 6.59 6.56
N HIS A 328 -8.89 5.96 7.68
CA HIS A 328 -9.78 6.57 8.66
C HIS A 328 -9.18 7.85 9.26
N ALA A 329 -7.91 7.80 9.67
CA ALA A 329 -7.22 8.93 10.26
C ALA A 329 -7.14 10.13 9.31
N ILE A 330 -6.91 9.91 8.02
CA ILE A 330 -6.83 10.97 7.00
C ILE A 330 -8.19 11.60 6.72
N ARG A 331 -9.26 10.79 6.70
CA ARG A 331 -10.63 11.27 6.47
C ARG A 331 -11.17 12.13 7.62
N ARG A 332 -10.66 11.96 8.84
CA ARG A 332 -11.05 12.78 10.00
C ARG A 332 -10.55 14.23 9.82
N ALA A 333 -11.22 15.22 10.39
CA ALA A 333 -10.68 16.58 10.36
C ALA A 333 -9.42 16.69 11.25
N PRO A 334 -8.32 17.32 10.79
CA PRO A 334 -7.08 17.47 11.57
C PRO A 334 -7.27 17.99 13.00
N LYS A 335 -8.18 18.94 13.19
CA LYS A 335 -8.51 19.55 14.50
C LYS A 335 -9.12 18.57 15.50
N ASN A 336 -9.69 17.47 15.03
CA ASN A 336 -10.34 16.44 15.85
C ASN A 336 -9.48 15.18 15.98
N ALA A 337 -8.24 15.21 15.47
CA ALA A 337 -7.33 14.07 15.53
C ALA A 337 -6.82 13.86 16.96
N ASP A 338 -6.99 12.64 17.47
CA ASP A 338 -6.34 12.22 18.70
C ASP A 338 -4.89 11.77 18.45
N ALA A 339 -4.17 11.32 19.49
CA ALA A 339 -2.78 10.88 19.36
C ALA A 339 -2.65 9.69 18.39
N TRP A 340 -3.66 8.83 18.33
CA TRP A 340 -3.70 7.65 17.48
C TRP A 340 -3.87 8.02 16.00
N ASP A 341 -4.79 8.94 15.71
CA ASP A 341 -4.97 9.52 14.37
C ASP A 341 -3.69 10.21 13.88
N CYS A 342 -3.02 10.96 14.77
CA CYS A 342 -1.76 11.63 14.44
C CYS A 342 -0.68 10.62 14.05
N VAL A 343 -0.54 9.52 14.80
CA VAL A 343 0.40 8.43 14.46
C VAL A 343 0.09 7.84 13.07
N HIS A 344 -1.18 7.52 12.80
CA HIS A 344 -1.58 6.90 11.53
C HIS A 344 -1.42 7.85 10.33
N ARG A 345 -1.68 9.15 10.51
CA ARG A 345 -1.33 10.18 9.51
C ARG A 345 0.17 10.24 9.26
N GLY A 346 0.96 10.21 10.34
CA GLY A 346 2.41 10.19 10.24
C GLY A 346 2.91 9.00 9.43
N MET A 347 2.37 7.82 9.72
CA MET A 347 2.66 6.58 8.99
C MET A 347 2.22 6.65 7.53
N TRP A 348 1.05 7.24 7.23
CA TRP A 348 0.63 7.45 5.85
C TRP A 348 1.62 8.24 5.03
N HIS A 349 2.15 9.34 5.57
CA HIS A 349 3.17 10.11 4.89
C HIS A 349 4.51 9.35 4.79
N LEU A 350 4.86 8.57 5.82
CA LEU A 350 6.09 7.78 5.86
C LEU A 350 6.13 6.70 4.76
N TYR A 351 5.02 5.98 4.55
CA TYR A 351 4.92 4.91 3.54
C TYR A 351 4.83 5.41 2.08
N ARG A 352 4.88 6.72 1.85
CA ARG A 352 5.00 7.29 0.49
C ARG A 352 6.45 7.37 0.00
N TYR A 353 7.42 7.18 0.88
CA TYR A 353 8.85 7.19 0.53
C TYR A 353 9.28 8.44 -0.26
N THR A 354 8.87 9.62 0.22
CA THR A 354 9.34 10.89 -0.32
C THR A 354 9.99 11.74 0.78
N ARG A 355 10.91 12.63 0.37
CA ARG A 355 11.56 13.58 1.28
C ARG A 355 10.55 14.45 2.04
N GLU A 356 9.52 14.92 1.33
CA GLU A 356 8.41 15.69 1.93
C GLU A 356 7.55 14.81 2.85
N GLY A 357 7.27 13.57 2.46
CA GLY A 357 6.50 12.61 3.24
C GLY A 357 7.14 12.33 4.60
N VAL A 358 8.46 12.13 4.63
CA VAL A 358 9.20 11.94 5.89
C VAL A 358 9.13 13.18 6.81
N ALA A 359 9.19 14.39 6.25
CA ALA A 359 9.05 15.61 7.04
C ALA A 359 7.64 15.73 7.66
N LYS A 360 6.59 15.46 6.86
CA LYS A 360 5.19 15.43 7.34
C LYS A 360 4.97 14.33 8.39
N ALA A 361 5.59 13.16 8.18
CA ALA A 361 5.52 12.04 9.11
C ALA A 361 6.01 12.42 10.52
N ARG A 362 7.17 13.08 10.59
CA ARG A 362 7.71 13.59 11.86
C ARG A 362 6.86 14.68 12.49
N ALA A 363 6.28 15.59 11.70
CA ALA A 363 5.40 16.63 12.24
C ALA A 363 4.16 16.04 12.92
N TRP A 364 3.54 15.04 12.28
CA TRP A 364 2.41 14.31 12.87
C TRP A 364 2.81 13.48 14.09
N ALA A 365 3.97 12.82 14.06
CA ALA A 365 4.48 12.09 15.21
C ALA A 365 4.79 13.02 16.41
N ALA A 366 5.34 14.22 16.15
CA ALA A 366 5.54 15.23 17.17
C ALA A 366 4.22 15.68 17.79
N ARG A 367 3.19 15.92 16.96
CA ARG A 367 1.83 16.23 17.45
C ARG A 367 1.25 15.10 18.29
N ALA A 368 1.47 13.83 17.90
CA ALA A 368 1.07 12.68 18.71
C ALA A 368 1.76 12.68 20.09
N LEU A 369 3.04 13.04 20.16
CA LEU A 369 3.81 13.12 21.41
C LEU A 369 3.39 14.31 22.29
N GLU A 370 2.89 15.41 21.71
CA GLU A 370 2.27 16.50 22.48
C GLU A 370 1.00 16.04 23.20
N LEU A 371 0.21 15.16 22.56
CA LEU A 371 -1.03 14.61 23.11
C LEU A 371 -0.75 13.43 24.06
N GLN A 372 0.23 12.61 23.74
CA GLN A 372 0.63 11.42 24.49
C GLN A 372 2.17 11.27 24.49
N PRO A 373 2.88 11.80 25.50
CA PRO A 373 4.34 11.82 25.54
C PRO A 373 5.02 10.44 25.59
N ASP A 374 4.30 9.39 26.02
CA ASP A 374 4.79 8.02 26.11
C ASP A 374 4.37 7.14 24.92
N SER A 375 3.98 7.73 23.79
CA SER A 375 3.59 7.00 22.59
C SER A 375 4.78 6.30 21.91
N ALA A 376 4.98 5.02 22.22
CA ALA A 376 5.99 4.18 21.59
C ALA A 376 5.90 4.19 20.05
N THR A 377 4.68 4.14 19.52
CA THR A 377 4.42 4.13 18.08
C THR A 377 4.79 5.47 17.41
N ALA A 378 4.57 6.61 18.08
CA ALA A 378 5.01 7.91 17.56
C ALA A 378 6.55 8.00 17.48
N TYR A 379 7.25 7.50 18.52
CA TYR A 379 8.70 7.40 18.48
C TYR A 379 9.21 6.48 17.36
N CYS A 380 8.51 5.37 17.08
CA CYS A 380 8.83 4.52 15.92
C CYS A 380 8.74 5.28 14.60
N VAL A 381 7.68 6.09 14.40
CA VAL A 381 7.53 6.92 13.18
C VAL A 381 8.71 7.87 13.02
N ILE A 382 9.16 8.51 14.11
CA ILE A 382 10.33 9.40 14.09
C ILE A 382 11.62 8.62 13.76
N ALA A 383 11.80 7.43 14.35
CA ALA A 383 12.95 6.59 14.08
C ALA A 383 13.02 6.18 12.60
N PHE A 384 11.93 5.60 12.06
CA PHE A 384 11.87 5.19 10.66
C PHE A 384 12.03 6.36 9.69
N SER A 385 11.46 7.52 10.02
CA SER A 385 11.64 8.76 9.25
C SER A 385 13.11 9.10 9.03
N HIS A 386 13.90 9.12 10.10
CA HIS A 386 15.33 9.41 10.00
C HIS A 386 16.14 8.28 9.34
N MET A 387 15.74 7.02 9.53
CA MET A 387 16.38 5.90 8.82
C MET A 387 16.16 5.99 7.31
N TYR A 388 14.95 6.35 6.87
CA TYR A 388 14.63 6.50 5.45
C TYR A 388 15.38 7.65 4.79
N GLU A 389 15.59 8.77 5.49
CA GLU A 389 16.47 9.84 5.01
C GLU A 389 17.86 9.33 4.63
N VAL A 390 18.42 8.43 5.45
CA VAL A 390 19.75 7.84 5.22
C VAL A 390 19.72 6.77 4.14
N ILE A 391 18.74 5.87 4.17
CA ILE A 391 18.61 4.75 3.21
C ILE A 391 18.42 5.28 1.78
N TYR A 392 17.57 6.29 1.61
CA TYR A 392 17.27 6.89 0.31
C TYR A 392 18.20 8.07 -0.05
N GLN A 393 19.22 8.34 0.77
CA GLN A 393 20.23 9.38 0.52
C GLN A 393 19.62 10.78 0.32
N TRP A 394 18.62 11.14 1.10
CA TRP A 394 17.99 12.47 1.06
C TRP A 394 18.69 13.51 1.94
N VAL A 395 19.83 13.14 2.52
CA VAL A 395 20.64 13.94 3.43
C VAL A 395 22.11 13.89 3.02
N ASP A 396 22.81 15.02 3.19
CA ASP A 396 24.22 15.14 2.83
C ASP A 396 25.15 14.41 3.81
N SER A 397 24.73 14.28 5.08
CA SER A 397 25.42 13.54 6.13
C SER A 397 24.46 12.62 6.88
N ARG A 398 24.97 11.45 7.25
CA ARG A 398 24.22 10.40 7.96
C ARG A 398 24.33 10.46 9.47
N GLU A 399 25.31 11.17 10.03
CA GLU A 399 25.59 11.09 11.47
C GLU A 399 24.43 11.61 12.32
N GLU A 400 23.89 12.79 11.98
CA GLU A 400 22.78 13.40 12.74
C GLU A 400 21.49 12.57 12.61
N PRO A 401 21.02 12.18 11.40
CA PRO A 401 19.81 11.38 11.28
C PRO A 401 19.95 10.01 11.95
N LEU A 402 21.09 9.34 11.85
CA LEU A 402 21.29 8.05 12.53
C LEU A 402 21.27 8.19 14.06
N ARG A 403 21.84 9.28 14.60
CA ARG A 403 21.76 9.57 16.04
C ARG A 403 20.32 9.83 16.48
N ALA A 404 19.57 10.63 15.73
CA ALA A 404 18.16 10.92 16.00
C ALA A 404 17.29 9.65 15.88
N ALA A 405 17.56 8.80 14.88
CA ALA A 405 16.89 7.51 14.71
C ALA A 405 17.12 6.58 15.91
N MET A 406 18.38 6.46 16.36
CA MET A 406 18.74 5.66 17.54
C MET A 406 18.03 6.17 18.80
N GLN A 407 18.09 7.48 19.05
CA GLN A 407 17.45 8.09 20.22
C GLN A 407 15.94 7.86 20.22
N ALA A 408 15.27 8.08 19.09
CA ALA A 408 13.84 7.85 18.97
C ALA A 408 13.49 6.37 19.19
N ALA A 409 14.25 5.44 18.61
CA ALA A 409 14.01 4.01 18.79
C ALA A 409 14.25 3.54 20.24
N GLU A 410 15.25 4.11 20.93
CA GLU A 410 15.48 3.85 22.36
C GLU A 410 14.34 4.39 23.24
N HIS A 411 13.75 5.54 22.91
CA HIS A 411 12.55 6.05 23.59
C HIS A 411 11.34 5.16 23.33
N ALA A 412 11.16 4.65 22.10
CA ALA A 412 10.08 3.73 21.77
C ALA A 412 10.13 2.46 22.65
N VAL A 413 11.31 1.85 22.76
CA VAL A 413 11.53 0.67 23.62
C VAL A 413 11.45 1.01 25.11
N ALA A 414 11.79 2.24 25.52
CA ALA A 414 11.61 2.66 26.90
C ALA A 414 10.12 2.79 27.29
N ALA A 415 9.26 3.19 26.34
CA ALA A 415 7.82 3.30 26.51
C ALA A 415 7.12 1.94 26.56
N ASP A 416 7.47 1.00 25.66
CA ASP A 416 7.07 -0.42 25.78
C ASP A 416 8.25 -1.34 25.39
N ARG A 417 8.80 -2.04 26.39
CA ARG A 417 10.02 -2.84 26.25
C ARG A 417 9.87 -4.09 25.41
N ASP A 418 8.63 -4.55 25.26
CA ASP A 418 8.29 -5.78 24.56
C ASP A 418 7.38 -5.51 23.35
N ASP A 419 7.23 -4.23 22.94
CA ASP A 419 6.55 -3.88 21.70
C ASP A 419 7.38 -4.32 20.47
N PRO A 420 6.85 -5.22 19.62
CA PRO A 420 7.58 -5.73 18.46
C PRO A 420 8.00 -4.64 17.48
N MET A 421 7.19 -3.59 17.30
CA MET A 421 7.51 -2.49 16.38
C MET A 421 8.67 -1.64 16.90
N SER A 422 8.66 -1.31 18.20
CA SER A 422 9.74 -0.60 18.88
C SER A 422 11.05 -1.39 18.87
N LEU A 423 10.99 -2.69 19.14
CA LEU A 423 12.16 -3.58 19.03
C LEU A 423 12.68 -3.63 17.57
N THR A 424 11.78 -3.70 16.59
CA THR A 424 12.16 -3.69 15.17
C THR A 424 12.84 -2.37 14.78
N ALA A 425 12.29 -1.22 15.20
CA ALA A 425 12.88 0.08 14.96
C ALA A 425 14.27 0.22 15.60
N LEU A 426 14.44 -0.23 16.84
CA LEU A 426 15.72 -0.20 17.54
C LEU A 426 16.75 -1.13 16.89
N GLY A 427 16.34 -2.33 16.53
CA GLY A 427 17.16 -3.30 15.84
C GLY A 427 17.67 -2.75 14.50
N PHE A 428 16.78 -2.14 13.73
CA PHE A 428 17.14 -1.57 12.44
C PHE A 428 18.05 -0.34 12.57
N ALA A 429 17.78 0.54 13.54
CA ALA A 429 18.67 1.67 13.84
C ALA A 429 20.07 1.19 14.27
N CYS A 430 20.15 0.14 15.10
CA CYS A 430 21.43 -0.51 15.46
C CYS A 430 22.17 -1.03 14.24
N SER A 431 21.45 -1.65 13.29
CA SER A 431 22.01 -2.17 12.05
C SER A 431 22.64 -1.06 11.21
N LEU A 432 21.93 0.06 11.02
CA LEU A 432 22.41 1.21 10.27
C LEU A 432 23.57 1.96 10.94
N CYS A 433 23.61 1.97 12.28
CA CYS A 433 24.74 2.49 13.04
C CYS A 433 25.95 1.53 13.10
N GLY A 434 25.87 0.34 12.49
CA GLY A 434 26.93 -0.66 12.47
C GLY A 434 27.05 -1.50 13.74
N HIS A 435 26.11 -1.38 14.69
CA HIS A 435 26.04 -2.16 15.93
C HIS A 435 25.41 -3.54 15.69
N ARG A 436 26.05 -4.35 14.84
CA ARG A 436 25.50 -5.61 14.29
C ARG A 436 25.02 -6.59 15.35
N ASP A 437 25.83 -6.90 16.35
CA ASP A 437 25.47 -7.89 17.38
C ASP A 437 24.27 -7.44 18.21
N ARG A 438 24.23 -6.14 18.58
CA ARG A 438 23.08 -5.54 19.26
C ARG A 438 21.84 -5.57 18.37
N ALA A 439 21.99 -5.26 17.08
CA ALA A 439 20.90 -5.28 16.12
C ALA A 439 20.27 -6.68 16.01
N VAL A 440 21.08 -7.72 15.85
CA VAL A 440 20.61 -9.12 15.80
C VAL A 440 19.88 -9.50 17.09
N ALA A 441 20.50 -9.28 18.26
CA ALA A 441 19.89 -9.65 19.54
C ALA A 441 18.54 -8.94 19.81
N VAL A 442 18.42 -7.67 19.42
CA VAL A 442 17.17 -6.91 19.55
C VAL A 442 16.10 -7.44 18.56
N LEU A 443 16.48 -7.75 17.33
CA LEU A 443 15.56 -8.28 16.32
C LEU A 443 15.11 -9.72 16.61
N GLU A 444 15.97 -10.54 17.22
CA GLU A 444 15.59 -11.85 17.75
C GLU A 444 14.49 -11.72 18.82
N ARG A 445 14.61 -10.72 19.71
CA ARG A 445 13.53 -10.40 20.65
C ARG A 445 12.25 -9.92 19.93
N ALA A 446 12.38 -9.14 18.86
CA ALA A 446 11.22 -8.66 18.10
C ALA A 446 10.42 -9.81 17.48
N VAL A 447 11.10 -10.79 16.86
CA VAL A 447 10.43 -11.96 16.26
C VAL A 447 9.88 -12.93 17.32
N GLN A 448 10.48 -12.98 18.51
CA GLN A 448 9.92 -13.72 19.65
C GLN A 448 8.66 -13.04 20.20
N ALA A 449 8.66 -11.71 20.29
CA ALA A 449 7.53 -10.92 20.77
C ALA A 449 6.33 -10.99 19.81
N ASN A 450 6.58 -11.04 18.49
CA ASN A 450 5.54 -11.27 17.49
C ASN A 450 6.03 -12.21 16.37
N PRO A 451 5.73 -13.52 16.49
CA PRO A 451 6.08 -14.54 15.48
C PRO A 451 5.37 -14.40 14.14
N SER A 452 4.39 -13.49 14.02
CA SER A 452 3.63 -13.20 12.80
C SER A 452 4.04 -11.87 12.14
N SER A 453 5.04 -11.17 12.70
CA SER A 453 5.53 -9.90 12.13
C SER A 453 6.48 -10.13 10.95
N ALA A 454 5.95 -10.01 9.73
CA ALA A 454 6.76 -10.09 8.50
C ALA A 454 7.91 -9.05 8.51
N LEU A 455 7.64 -7.82 8.97
CA LEU A 455 8.64 -6.76 9.07
C LEU A 455 9.79 -7.11 10.03
N ALA A 456 9.50 -7.73 11.18
CA ALA A 456 10.54 -8.14 12.13
C ALA A 456 11.43 -9.25 11.55
N PHE A 457 10.82 -10.26 10.89
CA PHE A 457 11.56 -11.33 10.22
C PHE A 457 12.42 -10.81 9.07
N TRP A 458 11.89 -9.90 8.25
CA TRP A 458 12.66 -9.27 7.18
C TRP A 458 13.83 -8.45 7.74
N SER A 459 13.60 -7.65 8.78
CA SER A 459 14.63 -6.82 9.41
C SER A 459 15.75 -7.67 10.01
N LEU A 460 15.40 -8.79 10.65
CA LEU A 460 16.36 -9.77 11.16
C LEU A 460 17.17 -10.39 10.02
N GLY A 461 16.51 -10.83 8.95
CA GLY A 461 17.18 -11.41 7.78
C GLY A 461 18.12 -10.43 7.07
N ALA A 462 17.69 -9.18 6.91
CA ALA A 462 18.52 -8.09 6.37
C ALA A 462 19.75 -7.83 7.24
N THR A 463 19.57 -7.78 8.56
CA THR A 463 20.65 -7.54 9.52
C THR A 463 21.64 -8.69 9.60
N LEU A 464 21.16 -9.94 9.59
CA LEU A 464 22.02 -11.13 9.51
C LEU A 464 22.85 -11.12 8.23
N THR A 465 22.25 -10.74 7.11
CA THR A 465 22.95 -10.60 5.82
C THR A 465 24.06 -9.56 5.89
N THR A 466 23.77 -8.35 6.38
CA THR A 466 24.78 -7.28 6.51
C THR A 466 25.80 -7.55 7.62
N ALA A 467 25.49 -8.47 8.55
CA ALA A 467 26.42 -9.00 9.54
C ALA A 467 27.29 -10.14 9.00
N GLY A 468 27.02 -10.65 7.81
CA GLY A 468 27.79 -11.73 7.20
C GLY A 468 27.36 -13.13 7.50
N ARG A 469 26.12 -13.29 7.95
CA ARG A 469 25.47 -14.56 8.24
C ARG A 469 24.32 -14.76 7.24
N PRO A 470 24.56 -14.71 5.91
CA PRO A 470 23.48 -14.76 4.92
C PRO A 470 22.70 -16.08 4.98
N ASP A 471 23.34 -17.20 5.32
CA ASP A 471 22.68 -18.50 5.47
C ASP A 471 21.67 -18.53 6.62
N GLU A 472 21.89 -17.75 7.67
CA GLU A 472 20.92 -17.57 8.75
C GLU A 472 19.87 -16.53 8.40
N GLY A 473 20.22 -15.54 7.56
CA GLY A 473 19.31 -14.47 7.14
C GLY A 473 18.27 -14.88 6.11
N ILE A 474 18.63 -15.70 5.12
CA ILE A 474 17.75 -16.20 4.05
C ILE A 474 16.44 -16.81 4.62
N PRO A 475 16.47 -17.79 5.54
CA PRO A 475 15.23 -18.40 6.05
C PRO A 475 14.33 -17.40 6.80
N MET A 476 14.90 -16.33 7.36
CA MET A 476 14.11 -15.26 8.00
C MET A 476 13.35 -14.43 6.97
N VAL A 477 14.01 -14.03 5.86
CA VAL A 477 13.34 -13.30 4.78
C VAL A 477 12.30 -14.17 4.08
N GLU A 478 12.59 -15.45 3.85
CA GLU A 478 11.60 -16.39 3.31
C GLU A 478 10.38 -16.51 4.22
N LYS A 479 10.59 -16.56 5.54
CA LYS A 479 9.49 -16.56 6.51
C LYS A 479 8.67 -15.27 6.42
N ALA A 480 9.30 -14.10 6.31
CA ALA A 480 8.59 -12.84 6.10
C ALA A 480 7.70 -12.88 4.85
N MET A 481 8.22 -13.38 3.72
CA MET A 481 7.47 -13.53 2.47
C MET A 481 6.32 -14.53 2.58
N ARG A 482 6.46 -15.61 3.38
CA ARG A 482 5.38 -16.57 3.65
C ARG A 482 4.30 -15.99 4.56
N LEU A 483 4.68 -15.20 5.55
CA LEU A 483 3.76 -14.53 6.47
C LEU A 483 2.90 -13.48 5.75
N SER A 484 3.51 -12.73 4.81
CA SER A 484 2.85 -11.68 4.04
C SER A 484 3.19 -11.78 2.55
N PRO A 485 2.53 -12.66 1.77
CA PRO A 485 2.83 -12.85 0.34
C PRO A 485 2.42 -11.68 -0.56
N GLN A 486 1.57 -10.79 -0.07
CA GLN A 486 1.07 -9.58 -0.76
C GLN A 486 1.57 -8.31 -0.06
N ASP A 487 2.70 -8.40 0.65
CA ASP A 487 3.21 -7.29 1.44
C ASP A 487 3.51 -6.05 0.56
N PRO A 488 3.14 -4.84 1.00
CA PRO A 488 3.53 -3.61 0.30
C PRO A 488 5.05 -3.45 0.11
N LEU A 489 5.86 -4.09 0.98
CA LEU A 489 7.32 -4.07 0.92
C LEU A 489 7.91 -5.31 0.23
N MET A 490 7.11 -6.08 -0.50
CA MET A 490 7.57 -7.30 -1.17
C MET A 490 8.77 -7.06 -2.09
N ASN A 491 8.87 -5.87 -2.72
CA ASN A 491 10.05 -5.51 -3.50
C ASN A 491 11.33 -5.49 -2.62
N GLU A 492 11.27 -4.93 -1.42
CA GLU A 492 12.41 -4.88 -0.50
C GLU A 492 12.76 -6.26 0.04
N PHE A 493 11.76 -7.12 0.26
CA PHE A 493 11.98 -8.51 0.69
C PHE A 493 12.72 -9.29 -0.40
N LEU A 494 12.27 -9.18 -1.66
CA LEU A 494 12.90 -9.80 -2.83
C LEU A 494 14.32 -9.27 -3.07
N PHE A 495 14.53 -7.95 -2.95
CA PHE A 495 15.86 -7.36 -3.03
C PHE A 495 16.79 -7.90 -1.93
N THR A 496 16.28 -7.97 -0.69
CA THR A 496 17.06 -8.40 0.48
C THR A 496 17.48 -9.86 0.36
N ILE A 497 16.58 -10.76 -0.02
CA ILE A 497 16.91 -12.17 -0.22
C ILE A 497 17.87 -12.36 -1.41
N GLY A 498 17.71 -11.60 -2.50
CA GLY A 498 18.66 -11.58 -3.62
C GLY A 498 20.06 -11.12 -3.19
N SER A 499 20.14 -10.09 -2.34
CA SER A 499 21.38 -9.64 -1.71
C SER A 499 21.99 -10.74 -0.83
N ALA A 500 21.18 -11.41 -0.02
CA ALA A 500 21.64 -12.50 0.84
C ALA A 500 22.21 -13.68 0.04
N HIS A 501 21.55 -14.10 -1.05
CA HIS A 501 22.08 -15.09 -1.97
C HIS A 501 23.39 -14.64 -2.63
N PHE A 502 23.52 -13.37 -3.01
CA PHE A 502 24.77 -12.83 -3.54
C PHE A 502 25.91 -12.94 -2.52
N MET A 503 25.66 -12.59 -1.26
CA MET A 503 26.65 -12.70 -0.17
C MET A 503 27.00 -14.16 0.16
N ALA A 504 26.06 -15.08 -0.02
CA ALA A 504 26.27 -16.53 0.11
C ALA A 504 26.91 -17.17 -1.15
N GLU A 505 27.30 -16.37 -2.14
CA GLU A 505 27.91 -16.82 -3.41
C GLU A 505 26.98 -17.74 -4.25
N ARG A 506 25.67 -17.63 -4.04
CA ARG A 506 24.59 -18.31 -4.78
C ARG A 506 24.09 -17.39 -5.90
N TYR A 507 24.92 -17.23 -6.93
CA TYR A 507 24.73 -16.16 -7.91
C TYR A 507 23.50 -16.34 -8.81
N ASP A 508 23.12 -17.57 -9.18
CA ASP A 508 21.92 -17.78 -10.00
C ASP A 508 20.64 -17.42 -9.24
N GLU A 509 20.52 -17.81 -7.97
CA GLU A 509 19.41 -17.41 -7.09
C GLU A 509 19.39 -15.91 -6.83
N ALA A 510 20.57 -15.30 -6.64
CA ALA A 510 20.70 -13.84 -6.46
C ALA A 510 20.11 -13.08 -7.66
N ILE A 511 20.41 -13.52 -8.89
CA ILE A 511 19.86 -12.94 -10.12
C ILE A 511 18.34 -13.15 -10.16
N GLN A 512 17.85 -14.36 -9.86
CA GLN A 512 16.42 -14.67 -9.90
C GLN A 512 15.60 -13.77 -8.98
N PHE A 513 16.04 -13.59 -7.73
CA PHE A 513 15.35 -12.75 -6.76
C PHE A 513 15.48 -11.26 -7.07
N ALA A 514 16.66 -10.80 -7.52
CA ALA A 514 16.84 -9.42 -7.95
C ALA A 514 15.95 -9.06 -9.16
N GLN A 515 15.80 -9.98 -10.12
CA GLN A 515 14.89 -9.79 -11.26
C GLN A 515 13.43 -9.68 -10.80
N ARG A 516 12.99 -10.58 -9.91
CA ARG A 516 11.63 -10.50 -9.34
C ARG A 516 11.37 -9.19 -8.59
N SER A 517 12.38 -8.64 -7.92
CA SER A 517 12.28 -7.29 -7.31
C SER A 517 12.05 -6.23 -8.38
N LEU A 518 12.82 -6.27 -9.48
CA LEU A 518 12.71 -5.33 -10.60
C LEU A 518 11.39 -5.44 -11.38
N ASP A 519 10.78 -6.63 -11.41
CA ASP A 519 9.46 -6.85 -12.00
C ASP A 519 8.36 -6.08 -11.22
N ILE A 520 8.57 -5.83 -9.92
CA ILE A 520 7.69 -4.98 -9.09
C ILE A 520 8.12 -3.51 -9.21
N LYS A 521 9.42 -3.23 -9.06
CA LYS A 521 9.97 -1.87 -9.05
C LYS A 521 11.24 -1.79 -9.90
N SER A 522 11.10 -1.32 -11.13
CA SER A 522 12.19 -1.32 -12.13
C SER A 522 13.32 -0.31 -11.88
N ASP A 523 13.10 0.70 -11.04
CA ASP A 523 14.01 1.82 -10.75
C ASP A 523 14.80 1.61 -9.45
N GLN A 524 15.28 0.38 -9.20
CA GLN A 524 16.08 0.03 -8.02
C GLN A 524 17.56 -0.24 -8.40
N PRO A 525 18.48 0.73 -8.23
CA PRO A 525 19.90 0.55 -8.59
C PRO A 525 20.57 -0.65 -7.91
N GLY A 526 20.17 -0.94 -6.66
CA GLY A 526 20.71 -2.05 -5.88
C GLY A 526 20.45 -3.42 -6.51
N ALA A 527 19.27 -3.64 -7.09
CA ALA A 527 18.94 -4.91 -7.75
C ALA A 527 19.71 -5.07 -9.07
N TRP A 528 19.82 -4.00 -9.87
CA TRP A 528 20.67 -4.01 -11.07
C TRP A 528 22.15 -4.28 -10.75
N ARG A 529 22.64 -3.78 -9.62
CA ARG A 529 24.00 -4.06 -9.13
C ARG A 529 24.21 -5.54 -8.82
N ILE A 530 23.23 -6.20 -8.20
CA ILE A 530 23.27 -7.64 -7.94
C ILE A 530 23.35 -8.41 -9.25
N ILE A 531 22.45 -8.12 -10.21
CA ILE A 531 22.43 -8.80 -11.52
C ILE A 531 23.75 -8.58 -12.25
N ALA A 532 24.24 -7.34 -12.33
CA ALA A 532 25.49 -7.02 -13.02
C ALA A 532 26.70 -7.77 -12.44
N ALA A 533 26.87 -7.73 -11.12
CA ALA A 533 27.99 -8.37 -10.46
C ALA A 533 27.89 -9.92 -10.51
N ALA A 534 26.70 -10.47 -10.22
CA ALA A 534 26.47 -11.91 -10.23
C ALA A 534 26.63 -12.53 -11.62
N SER A 535 26.04 -11.91 -12.65
CA SER A 535 26.14 -12.39 -14.03
C SER A 535 27.58 -12.33 -14.53
N ALA A 536 28.36 -11.30 -14.13
CA ALA A 536 29.78 -11.23 -14.47
C ALA A 536 30.61 -12.34 -13.80
N LEU A 537 30.34 -12.62 -12.52
CA LEU A 537 31.01 -13.69 -11.76
C LEU A 537 30.68 -15.10 -12.30
N LEU A 538 29.51 -15.26 -12.91
CA LEU A 538 29.12 -16.46 -13.65
C LEU A 538 29.65 -16.51 -15.10
N GLY A 539 30.38 -15.48 -15.55
CA GLY A 539 30.90 -15.39 -16.93
C GLY A 539 29.87 -14.96 -17.99
N LYS A 540 28.65 -14.59 -17.59
CA LYS A 540 27.57 -14.10 -18.47
C LYS A 540 27.77 -12.60 -18.78
N LEU A 541 28.88 -12.26 -19.44
CA LEU A 541 29.35 -10.87 -19.58
C LEU A 541 28.39 -9.93 -20.34
N ASP A 542 27.65 -10.42 -21.34
CA ASP A 542 26.71 -9.58 -22.09
C ASP A 542 25.47 -9.20 -21.27
N GLU A 543 25.01 -10.11 -20.41
CA GLU A 543 23.96 -9.81 -19.43
C GLU A 543 24.47 -8.83 -18.38
N ALA A 544 25.68 -9.06 -17.87
CA ALA A 544 26.32 -8.20 -16.89
C ALA A 544 26.48 -6.76 -17.37
N ARG A 545 26.95 -6.55 -18.62
CA ARG A 545 27.08 -5.21 -19.22
C ARG A 545 25.73 -4.49 -19.37
N ARG A 546 24.68 -5.22 -19.76
CA ARG A 546 23.32 -4.64 -19.86
C ARG A 546 22.80 -4.20 -18.51
N ALA A 547 22.93 -5.04 -17.49
CA ALA A 547 22.54 -4.72 -16.13
C ALA A 547 23.37 -3.55 -15.55
N LEU A 548 24.68 -3.53 -15.82
CA LEU A 548 25.56 -2.43 -15.43
C LEU A 548 25.11 -1.10 -16.04
N GLY A 549 24.73 -1.10 -17.33
CA GLY A 549 24.20 0.09 -18.00
C GLY A 549 22.93 0.63 -17.32
N GLN A 550 22.03 -0.25 -16.87
CA GLN A 550 20.84 0.16 -16.11
C GLN A 550 21.20 0.72 -14.73
N MET A 551 22.13 0.06 -14.02
CA MET A 551 22.63 0.53 -12.73
C MET A 551 23.21 1.95 -12.83
N ILE A 552 24.11 2.20 -13.80
CA ILE A 552 24.74 3.51 -14.00
C ILE A 552 23.70 4.57 -14.42
N ARG A 553 22.72 4.20 -15.26
CA ARG A 553 21.63 5.11 -15.65
C ARG A 553 20.83 5.61 -14.44
N LEU A 554 20.59 4.74 -13.46
CA LEU A 554 19.79 5.07 -12.27
C LEU A 554 20.63 5.67 -11.13
N ALA A 555 21.93 5.37 -11.07
CA ALA A 555 22.85 5.85 -10.05
C ALA A 555 24.18 6.28 -10.70
N PRO A 556 24.22 7.41 -11.44
CA PRO A 556 25.41 7.84 -12.17
C PRO A 556 26.57 8.22 -11.26
N ASP A 557 26.27 8.64 -10.03
CA ASP A 557 27.24 9.08 -9.03
C ASP A 557 27.67 7.94 -8.08
N LEU A 558 27.43 6.67 -8.43
CA LEU A 558 27.85 5.54 -7.60
C LEU A 558 29.37 5.36 -7.68
N THR A 559 30.03 5.37 -6.53
CA THR A 559 31.47 5.12 -6.38
C THR A 559 31.74 3.94 -5.45
N GLU A 560 32.94 3.36 -5.52
CA GLU A 560 33.37 2.33 -4.57
C GLU A 560 33.26 2.82 -3.11
N GLU A 561 33.64 4.07 -2.84
CA GLU A 561 33.53 4.69 -1.52
C GLU A 561 32.09 4.73 -1.01
N ARG A 562 31.13 5.07 -1.88
CA ARG A 562 29.70 5.02 -1.54
C ARG A 562 29.20 3.62 -1.24
N LEU A 563 29.81 2.57 -1.80
CA LEU A 563 29.46 1.18 -1.46
C LEU A 563 29.98 0.78 -0.07
N ARG A 564 31.21 1.19 0.28
CA ARG A 564 31.82 0.93 1.61
C ARG A 564 31.06 1.55 2.76
N VAL A 565 30.32 2.62 2.48
CA VAL A 565 29.47 3.28 3.45
C VAL A 565 28.27 2.41 3.90
N PHE A 566 27.83 1.41 3.11
CA PHE A 566 26.65 0.58 3.43
C PHE A 566 26.97 -0.90 3.63
N LEU A 567 28.13 -1.38 3.19
CA LEU A 567 28.46 -2.80 3.11
C LEU A 567 29.76 -3.11 3.85
N ARG A 568 29.92 -4.38 4.26
CA ARG A 568 31.20 -4.84 4.82
C ARG A 568 32.28 -4.82 3.73
N GLU A 569 33.53 -4.64 4.12
CA GLU A 569 34.66 -4.58 3.19
C GLU A 569 34.68 -5.80 2.24
N THR A 570 34.51 -7.01 2.79
CA THR A 570 34.45 -8.27 2.02
C THR A 570 33.30 -8.33 1.02
N ASP A 571 32.21 -7.62 1.30
CA ASP A 571 31.02 -7.61 0.45
C ASP A 571 31.20 -6.58 -0.68
N VAL A 572 31.80 -5.43 -0.35
CA VAL A 572 32.21 -4.42 -1.34
C VAL A 572 33.19 -5.00 -2.32
N GLU A 573 34.25 -5.66 -1.86
CA GLU A 573 35.26 -6.28 -2.72
C GLU A 573 34.62 -7.26 -3.72
N ARG A 574 33.63 -8.05 -3.30
CA ARG A 574 32.89 -8.97 -4.19
C ARG A 574 32.07 -8.21 -5.23
N TYR A 575 31.30 -7.20 -4.83
CA TYR A 575 30.55 -6.38 -5.79
C TYR A 575 31.49 -5.69 -6.78
N VAL A 576 32.52 -5.02 -6.29
CA VAL A 576 33.51 -4.29 -7.11
C VAL A 576 34.18 -5.23 -8.10
N ARG A 577 34.58 -6.45 -7.67
CA ARG A 577 35.14 -7.46 -8.56
C ARG A 577 34.17 -7.83 -9.69
N GLY A 578 32.92 -8.14 -9.38
CA GLY A 578 31.91 -8.46 -10.38
C GLY A 578 31.62 -7.29 -11.33
N LEU A 579 31.48 -6.08 -10.79
CA LEU A 579 31.23 -4.87 -11.58
C LEU A 579 32.40 -4.52 -12.49
N ARG A 580 33.66 -4.66 -12.03
CA ARG A 580 34.86 -4.46 -12.88
C ARG A 580 34.91 -5.45 -14.03
N LEU A 581 34.55 -6.72 -13.79
CA LEU A 581 34.40 -7.72 -14.86
C LEU A 581 33.30 -7.34 -15.87
N ALA A 582 32.22 -6.68 -15.41
CA ALA A 582 31.17 -6.13 -16.25
C ALA A 582 31.58 -4.84 -17.00
N GLY A 583 32.76 -4.27 -16.71
CA GLY A 583 33.28 -3.05 -17.35
C GLY A 583 33.08 -1.76 -16.56
N TRP A 584 32.78 -1.84 -15.25
CA TRP A 584 32.67 -0.66 -14.39
C TRP A 584 34.05 -0.12 -14.00
N SER A 585 34.21 1.21 -14.03
CA SER A 585 35.47 1.92 -13.79
C SER A 585 35.41 2.96 -12.67
N GLY A 586 34.28 3.04 -11.95
CA GLY A 586 34.01 4.04 -10.89
C GLY A 586 34.28 3.55 -9.48
#